data_AF-A0A7Y1Z648-F1
#
_entry.id   AF-A0A7Y1Z648-F1
#
_cell.length_a   1.000
_cell.length_b   1.000
_cell.length_c   1.000
_cell.angle_alpha   90.00
_cell.angle_beta   90.00
_cell.angle_gamma   90.00
#
_symmetry.space_group_name_H-M   'P 1'
#
loop_
_entity.id
_entity.type
_entity.pdbx_description
1 polymer ?
#
loop_
_entity_poly.entity_id
_entity_poly.type
_entity_poly.pdbx_seq_one_letter_code
_entity_poly.pdbx_strand_id
1 'polypeptide(L)' 'MTQEKKYHTFDSMSEGEADYDHSKWLGSVFYYLINFGRTPYKHFTLKKYSRRNLWTGYFLKLGIIALLIYLSWIWFGA' A
#
# COMPACT_ATOMS: atom_id res chain seq x y z
N MET A 1 -16.06 -40.40 -6.79
CA MET A 1 -14.93 -39.77 -6.06
C MET A 1 -14.46 -38.60 -6.89
N THR A 2 -14.94 -37.39 -6.58
CA THR A 2 -14.77 -36.19 -7.42
C THR A 2 -14.46 -35.02 -6.51
N GLN A 3 -13.27 -34.99 -5.89
CA GLN A 3 -12.90 -33.94 -4.92
C GLN A 3 -11.49 -33.36 -5.09
N GLU A 4 -10.72 -33.73 -6.13
CA GLU A 4 -9.30 -33.36 -6.21
C GLU A 4 -8.90 -32.26 -7.20
N LYS A 5 -9.82 -31.71 -8.00
CA LYS A 5 -9.46 -30.71 -9.04
C LYS A 5 -9.97 -29.28 -8.79
N LYS A 6 -10.15 -28.88 -7.52
CA LYS A 6 -10.64 -27.53 -7.17
C LYS A 6 -9.71 -26.72 -6.24
N TYR A 7 -8.44 -27.11 -6.12
CA TYR A 7 -7.46 -26.45 -5.24
C TYR A 7 -6.24 -25.88 -5.99
N HIS A 8 -6.36 -25.57 -7.28
CA HIS A 8 -5.27 -24.96 -8.05
C HIS A 8 -5.68 -23.73 -8.87
N THR A 9 -6.82 -23.10 -8.57
CA THR A 9 -6.96 -21.67 -8.88
C THR A 9 -6.32 -20.95 -7.70
N PHE A 10 -4.98 -20.98 -7.69
CA PHE A 10 -4.17 -20.15 -6.83
C PHE A 10 -4.71 -18.73 -6.98
N ASP A 11 -4.89 -18.08 -5.84
CA ASP A 11 -5.38 -16.72 -5.64
C ASP A 11 -4.39 -15.71 -6.26
N SER A 12 -4.18 -15.78 -7.58
CA SER A 12 -3.25 -14.93 -8.30
C SER A 12 -3.93 -13.60 -8.54
N MET A 13 -4.09 -12.83 -7.45
CA MET A 13 -4.34 -11.40 -7.53
C MET A 13 -3.33 -10.83 -8.51
N SER A 14 -3.81 -10.21 -9.59
CA SER A 14 -2.94 -9.60 -10.60
C SER A 14 -1.98 -8.63 -9.90
N GLU A 15 -0.71 -8.58 -10.32
CA GLU A 15 0.29 -7.69 -9.70
C GLU A 15 -0.21 -6.24 -9.60
N GLY A 16 -0.98 -5.79 -10.61
CA GLY A 16 -1.59 -4.46 -10.61
C GLY A 16 -2.70 -4.28 -9.57
N GLU A 17 -3.46 -5.33 -9.27
CA GLU A 17 -4.46 -5.29 -8.20
C GLU A 17 -3.78 -5.31 -6.83
N ALA A 18 -2.75 -6.13 -6.67
CA ALA A 18 -1.96 -6.19 -5.44
C ALA A 18 -1.29 -4.86 -5.13
N ASP A 19 -0.68 -4.20 -6.12
CA ASP A 19 -0.03 -2.90 -5.92
C ASP A 19 -1.05 -1.78 -5.65
N TYR A 20 -2.23 -1.85 -6.27
CA TYR A 20 -3.34 -0.94 -6.02
C TYR A 20 -3.81 -1.02 -4.56
N ASP A 21 -4.10 -2.23 -4.08
CA ASP A 21 -4.60 -2.43 -2.71
C ASP A 21 -3.51 -2.10 -1.67
N HIS A 22 -2.25 -2.41 -1.97
CA HIS A 22 -1.13 -2.05 -1.12
C HIS A 22 -0.97 -0.52 -1.01
N SER A 23 -1.05 0.21 -2.13
CA SER A 23 -0.96 1.68 -2.13
C SER A 23 -2.09 2.31 -1.34
N LYS A 24 -3.31 1.80 -1.52
CA LYS A 24 -4.48 2.26 -0.77
C LYS A 24 -4.36 1.99 0.72
N TRP A 25 -3.89 0.80 1.10
CA TRP A 25 -3.65 0.42 2.49
C TRP A 25 -2.60 1.34 3.13
N LEU A 26 -1.46 1.55 2.46
CA LEU A 26 -0.37 2.40 2.93
C LEU A 26 -0.85 3.83 3.20
N GLY A 27 -1.65 4.40 2.29
CA GLY A 27 -2.24 5.72 2.49
C GLY A 27 -3.27 5.78 3.63
N SER A 28 -4.09 4.74 3.83
CA SER A 28 -4.99 4.69 4.99
C SER A 28 -4.24 4.61 6.32
N VAL A 29 -3.15 3.85 6.38
CA VAL A 29 -2.29 3.75 7.55
C VAL A 29 -1.64 5.10 7.85
N PHE A 30 -1.12 5.77 6.82
CA PHE A 30 -0.54 7.11 6.97
C PHE A 30 -1.52 8.12 7.56
N TYR A 31 -2.75 8.20 7.03
CA TYR A 31 -3.77 9.10 7.58
C TYR A 31 -4.17 8.73 9.00
N TYR A 32 -4.25 7.44 9.33
CA TYR A 32 -4.54 6.99 10.68
C TYR A 32 -3.44 7.40 11.67
N LEU A 33 -2.17 7.25 11.28
CA LEU A 33 -1.02 7.64 12.09
C LEU A 33 -0.96 9.16 12.30
N ILE A 34 -1.18 9.97 11.25
CA ILE A 34 -1.24 11.44 11.38
C ILE A 34 -2.38 11.88 12.29
N ASN A 35 -3.51 11.15 12.29
CA ASN A 35 -4.63 11.47 13.17
C ASN A 35 -4.43 11.01 14.61
N PHE A 36 -3.27 10.43 14.97
CA PHE A 36 -2.92 9.98 16.33
C PHE A 36 -4.04 9.17 17.00
N GLY A 37 -4.75 8.33 16.23
CA GLY A 37 -5.84 7.50 16.76
C GLY A 37 -7.13 8.24 17.13
N ARG A 38 -7.25 9.56 16.86
CA ARG A 38 -8.48 10.34 17.09
C ARG A 38 -9.69 9.83 16.31
N THR A 39 -9.46 9.10 15.23
CA THR A 39 -10.51 8.54 14.39
C THR A 39 -10.22 7.06 14.16
N PRO A 40 -11.21 6.17 14.30
CA PRO A 40 -10.98 4.74 14.12
C PRO A 40 -10.56 4.43 12.69
N TYR A 41 -9.67 3.44 12.54
CA TYR A 41 -9.09 3.04 11.25
C TYR A 41 -10.15 2.77 10.17
N LYS A 42 -11.30 2.21 10.55
CA LYS A 42 -12.44 1.94 9.64
C LYS A 42 -12.94 3.18 8.89
N HIS A 43 -12.80 4.38 9.45
CA HIS A 43 -13.17 5.60 8.73
C HIS A 43 -12.26 5.87 7.55
N PHE A 44 -10.96 5.53 7.65
CA PHE A 44 -10.00 5.78 6.57
C PHE A 44 -10.08 4.74 5.46
N THR A 45 -10.61 3.54 5.72
CA THR A 45 -10.79 2.50 4.71
C THR A 45 -12.09 2.63 3.90
N LEU A 46 -12.95 3.59 4.23
CA LEU A 46 -14.19 3.87 3.48
C LEU A 46 -13.89 4.21 2.01
N LYS A 47 -14.79 3.77 1.12
CA LYS A 47 -14.69 3.99 -0.33
C LYS A 47 -14.54 5.48 -0.68
N LYS A 48 -15.12 6.37 0.12
CA LYS A 48 -14.99 7.84 0.01
C LYS A 48 -13.53 8.32 0.04
N TYR A 49 -12.67 7.68 0.83
CA TYR A 49 -11.25 8.06 0.98
C TYR A 49 -10.31 7.19 0.12
N SER A 50 -10.83 6.16 -0.55
CA SER A 50 -10.04 5.21 -1.35
C SER A 50 -9.11 5.89 -2.36
N ARG A 51 -9.62 6.87 -3.13
CA ARG A 51 -8.79 7.60 -4.11
C ARG A 51 -7.69 8.41 -3.43
N ARG A 52 -8.02 9.14 -2.36
CA ARG A 52 -7.05 9.97 -1.64
C ARG A 52 -5.94 9.09 -1.06
N ASN A 53 -6.30 7.99 -0.41
CA ASN A 53 -5.34 7.06 0.17
C ASN A 53 -4.45 6.42 -0.90
N LEU A 54 -5.01 6.07 -2.06
CA LEU A 54 -4.21 5.54 -3.18
C LEU A 54 -3.12 6.53 -3.60
N TRP A 55 -3.50 7.79 -3.85
CA TRP A 55 -2.57 8.86 -4.22
C TRP A 55 -1.53 9.09 -3.12
N THR A 56 -1.95 9.19 -1.86
CA THR A 56 -1.04 9.35 -0.71
C THR A 56 -0.07 8.19 -0.63
N GLY A 57 -0.53 6.95 -0.76
CA GLY A 57 0.33 5.76 -0.76
C GLY A 57 1.33 5.76 -1.90
N TYR A 58 0.92 6.20 -3.09
CA TYR A 58 1.81 6.33 -4.24
C TYR A 58 2.89 7.41 -4.01
N PHE A 59 2.52 8.59 -3.49
CA PHE A 59 3.49 9.64 -3.14
C PHE A 59 4.45 9.20 -2.03
N LEU A 60 3.97 8.44 -1.04
CA LEU A 60 4.83 7.87 0.00
C LEU A 60 5.83 6.88 -0.59
N LYS A 61 5.41 6.00 -1.50
CA LYS A 61 6.32 5.10 -2.21
C LYS A 61 7.39 5.87 -2.97
N LEU A 62 7.01 6.90 -3.75
CA LEU A 62 7.97 7.75 -4.46
C LEU A 62 8.93 8.47 -3.52
N GLY A 63 8.44 8.99 -2.39
CA GLY A 63 9.26 9.63 -1.37
C GLY A 63 10.29 8.67 -0.75
N ILE A 64 9.89 7.44 -0.46
CA ILE A 64 10.80 6.39 0.04
C ILE A 64 11.85 6.05 -1.02
N ILE A 65 11.46 5.87 -2.28
CA ILE A 65 12.40 5.59 -3.38
C ILE A 65 13.42 6.73 -3.53
N ALA A 66 12.96 7.98 -3.56
CA ALA A 66 13.83 9.14 -3.64
C ALA A 66 14.79 9.24 -2.45
N LEU A 67 14.30 8.97 -1.24
CA LEU A 67 15.12 8.95 -0.02
C LEU A 67 16.19 7.86 -0.08
N LEU A 68 15.85 6.65 -0.54
CA LEU A 68 16.80 5.55 -0.69
C LEU A 68 17.90 5.89 -1.72
N ILE A 69 17.53 6.51 -2.85
CA ILE A 69 18.50 6.98 -3.85
C ILE A 69 19.44 8.02 -3.22
N TYR A 70 18.90 8.99 -2.49
CA TYR A 70 19.69 10.02 -1.82
C TYR A 70 20.64 9.44 -0.77
N LEU A 71 20.17 8.52 0.08
CA LEU A 71 21.01 7.86 1.08
C LEU A 71 22.09 6.99 0.44
N SER A 72 21.77 6.31 -0.67
CA SER A 72 22.75 5.55 -1.45
C SER A 72 23.84 6.47 -2.00
N TRP A 73 23.46 7.65 -2.52
CA TRP A 73 24.41 8.64 -2.99
C TRP A 73 25.37 9.09 -1.89
N ILE A 74 24.87 9.33 -0.67
CA ILE A 74 25.73 9.70 0.47
C ILE A 74 26.71 8.57 0.81
N TRP A 75 26.25 7.32 0.83
CA TRP A 75 27.07 6.19 1.26
C TRP A 75 28.10 5.74 0.23
N PHE A 76 27.82 5.89 -1.08
CA PHE A 76 28.72 5.45 -2.15
C PHE A 76 29.48 6.60 -2.82
N GLY A 77 29.03 7.85 -2.64
CA GLY A 77 29.62 9.05 -3.23
C GLY A 77 30.39 9.95 -2.26
N ALA A 78 30.37 9.65 -0.94
CA ALA A 78 31.26 10.24 0.06
C ALA A 78 32.47 9.34 0.29
#